data_AF-A0A956GQK8-F1
#
_entry.id   AF-A0A956GQK8-F1
#
_cell.length_a   1.000
_cell.length_b   1.000
_cell.length_c   1.000
_cell.angle_alpha   90.00
_cell.angle_beta   90.00
_cell.angle_gamma   90.00
#
_symmetry.space_group_name_H-M   'P 1'
#
loop_
_entity.id
_entity.type
_entity.pdbx_description
1 polymer ?
#
loop_
_entity_poly.entity_id
_entity_poly.type
_entity_poly.pdbx_seq_one_letter_code
_entity_poly.pdbx_strand_id
1 'polypeptide(L)'
;EARRAAWQAGRLDPLDLAPLHLPGRQPDEGGGLLYHRPSNPDRPPTAADRVDRAWETDPRRRRFHPRELPAGLAQIAGHTNHRKCLTELRGWIAPDAAALTRGGLRTLIVDGDAVTYHAGVRAAARGSAVLHLIDAELNEADKPGEEVPLLELAALLS
;
A
#
# COMPACT_ATOMS: atom_id res chain seq x y z
N GLU A 1 -8.01 19.19 13.01
CA GLU A 1 -7.37 20.52 12.94
C GLU A 1 -6.72 20.95 14.25
N ALA A 2 -7.44 20.95 15.39
CA ALA A 2 -6.90 21.35 16.70
C ALA A 2 -5.64 20.58 17.15
N ARG A 3 -5.60 19.25 16.99
CA ARG A 3 -4.44 18.42 17.38
C ARG A 3 -3.17 18.72 16.57
N ARG A 4 -3.30 18.93 15.25
CA ARG A 4 -2.20 19.33 14.37
C ARG A 4 -1.60 20.66 14.82
N ALA A 5 -2.44 21.63 15.13
CA ALA A 5 -2.02 22.94 15.63
C ALA A 5 -1.33 22.84 17.01
N ALA A 6 -1.78 21.93 17.89
CA ALA A 6 -1.13 21.67 19.17
C ALA A 6 0.29 21.11 18.99
N TRP A 7 0.48 20.11 18.13
CA TRP A 7 1.81 19.55 17.83
C TRP A 7 2.74 20.56 17.15
N GLN A 8 2.23 21.36 16.21
CA GLN A 8 3.01 22.43 15.56
C GLN A 8 3.46 23.50 16.55
N ALA A 9 2.71 23.70 17.63
CA ALA A 9 3.06 24.60 18.73
C ALA A 9 3.86 23.92 19.87
N GLY A 10 4.35 22.68 19.66
CA GLY A 10 5.15 21.95 20.64
C GLY A 10 4.39 21.46 21.87
N ARG A 11 3.06 21.46 21.84
CA ARG A 11 2.23 20.98 22.95
C ARG A 11 1.95 19.48 22.82
N LEU A 12 1.95 18.79 23.95
CA LEU A 12 1.52 17.39 24.03
C LEU A 12 0.00 17.33 23.87
N ASP A 13 -0.46 16.60 22.87
CA ASP A 13 -1.87 16.29 22.60
C ASP A 13 -1.94 14.80 22.20
N PRO A 14 -2.83 13.99 22.81
CA PRO A 14 -2.93 12.57 22.51
C PRO A 14 -3.14 12.28 21.02
N LEU A 15 -2.39 11.30 20.52
CA LEU A 15 -2.63 10.74 19.20
C LEU A 15 -3.95 9.97 19.21
N ASP A 16 -4.94 10.47 18.49
CA ASP A 16 -6.20 9.77 18.27
C ASP A 16 -6.03 8.78 17.13
N LEU A 17 -6.04 7.49 17.48
CA LEU A 17 -5.89 6.38 16.55
C LEU A 17 -7.22 5.96 15.90
N ALA A 18 -8.37 6.44 16.38
CA ALA A 18 -9.67 6.07 15.82
C ALA A 18 -9.78 6.29 14.30
N PRO A 19 -9.28 7.39 13.69
CA PRO A 19 -9.28 7.54 12.23
C PRO A 19 -8.19 6.73 11.52
N LEU A 20 -7.15 6.28 12.24
CA LEU A 20 -6.01 5.55 11.67
C LEU A 20 -6.31 4.06 11.55
N HIS A 21 -7.02 3.49 12.52
CA HIS A 21 -7.31 2.08 12.59
C HIS A 21 -8.76 1.86 13.03
N LEU A 22 -9.60 1.44 12.09
CA LEU A 22 -10.94 0.95 12.34
C LEU A 22 -10.87 -0.58 12.29
N PRO A 23 -10.89 -1.28 13.44
CA PRO A 23 -10.86 -2.73 13.44
C PRO A 23 -12.10 -3.28 12.73
N GLY A 24 -11.89 -4.32 11.92
CA GLY A 24 -13.00 -5.03 11.28
C GLY A 24 -13.82 -5.77 12.33
N ARG A 25 -15.12 -5.88 12.10
CA ARG A 25 -16.03 -6.70 12.89
C ARG A 25 -16.99 -7.37 11.93
N GLN A 26 -17.02 -8.70 11.88
CA GLN A 26 -17.91 -9.40 10.96
C GLN A 26 -19.35 -8.86 11.03
N PRO A 27 -19.98 -8.54 9.88
CA PRO A 27 -19.51 -8.81 8.50
C PRO A 27 -18.53 -7.78 7.91
N ASP A 28 -18.24 -6.69 8.62
CA ASP A 28 -17.46 -5.55 8.13
C ASP A 28 -15.95 -5.80 8.15
N GLU A 29 -15.29 -5.47 7.05
CA GLU A 29 -13.82 -5.40 6.99
C GLU A 29 -13.27 -4.23 7.82
N GLY A 30 -12.00 -4.34 8.22
CA GLY A 30 -11.26 -3.25 8.85
C GLY A 30 -10.94 -2.12 7.86
N GLY A 31 -10.89 -0.89 8.36
CA GLY A 31 -10.70 0.33 7.57
C GLY A 31 -9.90 1.40 8.32
N GLY A 32 -9.92 2.63 7.83
CA GLY A 32 -9.06 3.71 8.33
C GLY A 32 -7.69 3.72 7.65
N LEU A 33 -6.89 4.76 7.91
CA LEU A 33 -5.70 5.10 7.13
C LEU A 33 -4.70 3.94 6.98
N LEU A 34 -4.53 3.10 8.00
CA LEU A 34 -3.58 1.98 7.97
C LEU A 34 -3.99 0.85 7.01
N TYR A 35 -5.25 0.84 6.56
CA TYR A 35 -5.77 -0.12 5.59
C TYR A 35 -5.84 0.45 4.17
N HIS A 36 -5.43 1.71 3.99
CA HIS A 36 -5.43 2.36 2.68
C HIS A 36 -4.35 1.75 1.79
N ARG A 37 -4.72 1.49 0.53
CA ARG A 37 -3.82 1.05 -0.54
C ARG A 37 -3.83 2.07 -1.69
N PRO A 38 -2.74 2.21 -2.44
CA PRO A 38 -2.71 3.10 -3.59
C PRO A 38 -3.66 2.58 -4.67
N SER A 39 -4.37 3.47 -5.36
CA SER A 39 -5.29 3.07 -6.44
C SER A 39 -5.35 4.11 -7.55
N ASN A 40 -5.45 3.64 -8.79
CA ASN A 40 -5.62 4.48 -9.96
C ASN A 40 -7.12 4.80 -10.14
N PRO A 41 -7.54 6.06 -9.95
CA PRO A 41 -8.93 6.45 -10.22
C PRO A 41 -9.27 6.36 -11.72
N ASP A 42 -8.26 6.49 -12.58
CA ASP A 42 -8.38 6.47 -14.04
C ASP A 42 -8.12 5.08 -14.64
N ARG A 43 -8.14 4.02 -13.81
CA ARG A 43 -7.81 2.67 -14.25
C ARG A 43 -8.71 2.22 -15.41
N PRO A 44 -8.15 1.58 -16.46
CA PRO A 44 -8.94 1.02 -17.55
C PRO A 44 -10.05 0.08 -17.01
N PRO A 45 -11.30 0.24 -17.49
CA PRO A 45 -12.42 -0.56 -17.02
C PRO A 45 -12.34 -1.99 -17.52
N THR A 46 -12.83 -2.91 -16.70
CA THR A 46 -12.98 -4.35 -16.92
C THR A 46 -14.42 -4.73 -16.59
N ALA A 47 -14.86 -5.91 -17.03
CA ALA A 47 -16.20 -6.41 -16.71
C ALA A 47 -16.47 -6.50 -15.19
N ALA A 48 -15.43 -6.71 -14.38
CA ALA A 48 -15.51 -6.78 -12.92
C ALA A 48 -15.68 -5.42 -12.23
N ASP A 49 -15.32 -4.30 -12.88
CA ASP A 49 -15.33 -2.97 -12.23
C ASP A 49 -16.75 -2.42 -11.99
N ARG A 50 -17.78 -2.95 -12.67
CA ARG A 50 -19.18 -2.52 -12.47
C ARG A 50 -19.73 -2.84 -11.07
N VAL A 51 -19.23 -3.92 -10.44
CA VAL A 51 -19.59 -4.29 -9.06
C VAL A 51 -18.68 -3.58 -8.05
N ASP A 52 -17.43 -3.30 -8.47
CA ASP A 52 -16.42 -2.68 -7.62
C ASP A 52 -16.80 -1.22 -7.29
N ARG A 53 -17.19 -0.35 -8.23
CA ARG A 53 -17.36 1.10 -7.94
C ARG A 53 -18.26 1.51 -6.76
N ALA A 54 -19.12 0.65 -6.23
CA ALA A 54 -19.86 0.93 -4.99
C ALA A 54 -18.93 1.28 -3.81
N TRP A 55 -17.77 0.63 -3.66
CA TRP A 55 -16.81 0.95 -2.58
C TRP A 55 -16.12 2.31 -2.77
N GLU A 56 -16.15 2.90 -3.98
CA GLU A 56 -15.63 4.25 -4.26
C GLU A 56 -16.52 5.34 -3.62
N THR A 57 -17.60 4.97 -2.94
CA THR A 57 -18.45 5.89 -2.17
C THR A 57 -18.45 5.60 -0.67
N ASP A 58 -17.78 4.53 -0.22
CA ASP A 58 -17.76 4.10 1.18
C ASP A 58 -16.92 5.05 2.06
N PRO A 59 -17.42 5.51 3.22
CA PRO A 59 -16.61 6.27 4.18
C PRO A 59 -15.43 5.48 4.77
N ARG A 60 -15.44 4.15 4.73
CA ARG A 60 -14.34 3.24 5.12
C ARG A 60 -13.34 2.96 3.99
N ARG A 61 -13.34 3.77 2.92
CA ARG A 61 -12.43 3.67 1.75
C ARG A 61 -11.05 3.17 2.15
N ARG A 62 -10.70 2.00 1.65
CA ARG A 62 -9.34 1.43 1.77
C ARG A 62 -8.43 1.88 0.61
N ARG A 63 -8.74 2.97 -0.09
CA ARG A 63 -8.01 3.40 -1.30
C ARG A 63 -7.70 4.90 -1.24
N PHE A 64 -6.54 5.29 -1.73
CA PHE A 64 -6.16 6.71 -1.91
C PHE A 64 -5.57 6.92 -3.30
N HIS A 65 -5.64 8.16 -3.80
CA HIS A 65 -5.04 8.53 -5.07
C HIS A 65 -3.54 8.83 -4.88
N PRO A 66 -2.62 8.09 -5.53
CA PRO A 66 -1.19 8.32 -5.35
C PRO A 66 -0.70 9.73 -5.71
N ARG A 67 -1.36 10.44 -6.65
CA ARG A 67 -1.00 11.82 -7.02
C ARG A 67 -1.22 12.82 -5.87
N GLU A 68 -2.00 12.45 -4.86
CA GLU A 68 -2.23 13.28 -3.66
C GLU A 68 -1.13 13.10 -2.61
N LEU A 69 -0.15 12.22 -2.83
CA LEU A 69 0.96 12.05 -1.90
C LEU A 69 1.83 13.31 -1.83
N PRO A 70 2.25 13.73 -0.62
CA PRO A 70 3.17 14.86 -0.49
C PRO A 70 4.48 14.64 -1.25
N ALA A 71 4.90 15.64 -2.02
CA ALA A 71 6.19 15.63 -2.70
C ALA A 71 7.34 15.36 -1.71
N GLY A 72 8.27 14.50 -2.11
CA GLY A 72 9.41 14.06 -1.30
C GLY A 72 9.08 13.06 -0.19
N LEU A 73 7.82 12.60 -0.06
CA LEU A 73 7.49 11.52 0.84
C LEU A 73 8.22 10.24 0.43
N ALA A 74 8.85 9.57 1.39
CA ALA A 74 9.31 8.19 1.24
C ALA A 74 8.68 7.35 2.36
N GLN A 75 7.90 6.34 2.00
CA GLN A 75 7.20 5.50 2.97
C GLN A 75 7.32 4.02 2.58
N ILE A 76 7.36 3.17 3.61
CA ILE A 76 7.32 1.71 3.46
C ILE A 76 5.92 1.22 3.85
N ALA A 77 5.33 0.34 3.05
CA ALA A 77 4.00 -0.24 3.26
C ALA A 77 4.05 -1.77 3.22
N GLY A 78 3.61 -2.43 4.29
CA GLY A 78 3.68 -3.88 4.44
C GLY A 78 2.36 -4.64 4.28
N HIS A 79 1.26 -3.96 3.96
CA HIS A 79 -0.09 -4.56 3.97
C HIS A 79 -0.82 -4.35 2.65
N THR A 80 -0.09 -4.45 1.53
CA THR A 80 -0.68 -4.32 0.21
C THR A 80 -0.11 -5.39 -0.72
N ASN A 81 -0.90 -6.44 -0.86
CA ASN A 81 -0.71 -7.53 -1.79
C ASN A 81 -0.52 -7.01 -3.24
N HIS A 82 0.41 -7.63 -3.96
CA HIS A 82 0.74 -7.37 -5.36
C HIS A 82 -0.40 -7.67 -6.32
N ARG A 83 -1.11 -8.78 -6.18
CA ARG A 83 -2.31 -9.10 -7.00
C ARG A 83 -3.37 -8.00 -6.90
N LYS A 84 -3.53 -7.42 -5.70
CA LYS A 84 -4.37 -6.22 -5.51
C LYS A 84 -3.77 -5.03 -6.25
N CYS A 85 -2.49 -4.70 -6.10
CA CYS A 85 -1.85 -3.62 -6.88
C CYS A 85 -2.03 -3.77 -8.40
N LEU A 86 -1.92 -4.98 -8.96
CA LEU A 86 -2.14 -5.23 -10.39
C LEU A 86 -3.57 -4.88 -10.83
N THR A 87 -4.54 -5.02 -9.93
CA THR A 87 -5.93 -4.63 -10.17
C THR A 87 -6.12 -3.12 -9.98
N GLU A 88 -5.59 -2.58 -8.88
CA GLU A 88 -5.84 -1.20 -8.46
C GLU A 88 -5.09 -0.16 -9.29
N LEU A 89 -3.89 -0.50 -9.77
CA LEU A 89 -2.97 0.42 -10.41
C LEU A 89 -2.91 0.26 -11.93
N ARG A 90 -3.86 -0.46 -12.55
CA ARG A 90 -3.89 -0.65 -14.02
C ARG A 90 -3.74 0.70 -14.73
N GLY A 91 -2.91 0.74 -15.77
CA GLY A 91 -2.53 1.98 -16.46
C GLY A 91 -1.24 2.62 -15.93
N TRP A 92 -0.77 2.24 -14.73
CA TRP A 92 0.51 2.68 -14.15
C TRP A 92 1.51 1.54 -13.92
N ILE A 93 1.15 0.31 -14.29
CA ILE A 93 1.99 -0.88 -14.08
C ILE A 93 3.10 -0.90 -15.13
N ALA A 94 4.34 -0.88 -14.68
CA ALA A 94 5.50 -1.04 -15.54
C ALA A 94 5.72 -2.53 -15.91
N PRO A 95 6.41 -2.82 -17.02
CA PRO A 95 6.60 -4.20 -17.50
C PRO A 95 7.29 -5.13 -16.48
N ASP A 96 8.21 -4.59 -15.69
CA ASP A 96 8.92 -5.34 -14.65
C ASP A 96 8.00 -5.77 -13.51
N ALA A 97 7.07 -4.90 -13.10
CA ALA A 97 6.04 -5.24 -12.12
C ALA A 97 5.00 -6.22 -12.68
N ALA A 98 4.65 -6.11 -13.96
CA ALA A 98 3.71 -7.04 -14.60
C ALA A 98 4.26 -8.47 -14.72
N ALA A 99 5.59 -8.62 -14.79
CA ALA A 99 6.27 -9.90 -14.89
C ALA A 99 6.43 -10.63 -13.54
N LEU A 100 6.16 -9.96 -12.41
CA LEU A 100 6.23 -10.61 -11.10
C LEU A 100 5.08 -11.59 -10.91
N THR A 101 5.42 -12.80 -10.46
CA THR A 101 4.45 -13.87 -10.18
C THR A 101 3.88 -13.81 -8.76
N ARG A 102 4.62 -13.23 -7.82
CA ARG A 102 4.23 -13.03 -6.41
C ARG A 102 4.72 -11.70 -5.88
N GLY A 103 4.08 -11.22 -4.81
CA GLY A 103 4.57 -10.14 -3.97
C GLY A 103 6.04 -10.28 -3.65
N GLY A 104 6.78 -9.20 -3.87
CA GLY A 104 8.16 -9.02 -3.50
C GLY A 104 8.39 -7.55 -3.15
N LEU A 105 9.65 -7.12 -3.12
CA LEU A 105 9.95 -5.69 -3.05
C LEU A 105 9.41 -5.01 -4.30
N ARG A 106 8.59 -3.97 -4.13
CA ARG A 106 7.94 -3.23 -5.22
C ARG A 106 8.01 -1.75 -4.89
N THR A 107 8.02 -0.89 -5.91
CA THR A 107 8.10 0.56 -5.72
C THR A 107 7.01 1.26 -6.53
N LEU A 108 6.21 2.09 -5.88
CA LEU A 108 5.34 3.07 -6.55
C LEU A 108 6.04 4.43 -6.49
N ILE A 109 6.29 5.03 -7.65
CA ILE A 109 6.89 6.36 -7.78
C ILE A 109 5.80 7.31 -8.27
N VAL A 110 5.74 8.48 -7.65
CA VAL A 110 4.88 9.59 -8.05
C VAL A 110 5.77 10.81 -8.29
N ASP A 111 5.81 11.27 -9.53
CA ASP A 111 6.58 12.44 -9.96
C ASP A 111 5.64 13.43 -10.66
N GLY A 112 5.22 14.46 -9.91
CA GLY A 112 4.08 15.29 -10.31
C GLY A 112 2.83 14.43 -10.53
N ASP A 113 2.28 14.47 -11.75
CA ASP A 113 1.11 13.67 -12.14
C ASP A 113 1.45 12.27 -12.67
N ALA A 114 2.74 12.00 -12.91
CA ALA A 114 3.20 10.72 -13.41
C ALA A 114 3.27 9.71 -12.25
N VAL A 115 2.65 8.55 -12.45
CA VAL A 115 2.67 7.45 -11.48
C VAL A 115 3.15 6.20 -12.18
N THR A 116 4.15 5.54 -11.61
CA THR A 116 4.65 4.25 -12.12
C THR A 116 4.84 3.24 -11.00
N TYR A 117 4.46 2.00 -11.28
CA TYR A 117 4.54 0.89 -10.35
C TYR A 117 5.51 -0.17 -10.88
N HIS A 118 6.59 -0.39 -10.14
CA HIS A 118 7.75 -1.18 -10.53
C HIS A 118 8.00 -2.37 -9.59
N ALA A 119 8.67 -3.38 -10.12
CA ALA A 119 9.31 -4.42 -9.33
C ALA A 119 10.61 -3.89 -8.71
N GLY A 120 10.98 -4.45 -7.56
CA GLY A 120 12.19 -4.12 -6.81
C GLY A 120 12.13 -2.77 -6.09
N VAL A 121 13.27 -2.41 -5.50
CA VAL A 121 13.53 -1.06 -4.98
C VAL A 121 14.05 -0.21 -6.13
N ARG A 122 13.37 0.91 -6.41
CA ARG A 122 13.76 1.86 -7.45
C ARG A 122 14.18 3.18 -6.83
N ALA A 123 15.23 3.77 -7.40
CA ALA A 123 15.56 5.16 -7.15
C ALA A 123 14.49 6.06 -7.78
N ALA A 124 14.19 7.17 -7.12
CA ALA A 124 13.31 8.21 -7.64
C ALA A 124 14.04 9.55 -7.68
N ALA A 125 13.54 10.47 -8.50
CA ALA A 125 14.07 11.83 -8.53
C ALA A 125 13.84 12.53 -7.18
N ARG A 126 14.68 13.53 -6.88
CA ARG A 126 14.48 14.36 -5.69
C ARG A 126 13.13 15.07 -5.80
N GLY A 127 12.29 14.93 -4.78
CA GLY A 127 10.97 15.55 -4.73
C GLY A 127 9.84 14.63 -5.21
N SER A 128 10.14 13.50 -5.83
CA SER A 128 9.13 12.46 -6.07
C SER A 128 8.64 11.87 -4.75
N ALA A 129 7.36 11.52 -4.68
CA ALA A 129 6.84 10.70 -3.59
C ALA A 129 7.06 9.21 -3.94
N VAL A 130 7.45 8.40 -2.96
CA VAL A 130 7.84 7.01 -3.14
C VAL A 130 7.18 6.15 -2.08
N LEU A 131 6.53 5.08 -2.52
CA LEU A 131 6.06 4.00 -1.65
C LEU A 131 6.81 2.71 -1.97
N HIS A 132 7.53 2.19 -0.98
CA HIS A 132 8.12 0.86 -1.04
C HIS A 132 7.15 -0.15 -0.45
N LEU A 133 6.64 -1.06 -1.28
CA LEU A 133 5.71 -2.10 -0.89
C LEU A 133 6.50 -3.38 -0.63
N ILE A 134 6.45 -3.87 0.61
CA ILE A 134 7.29 -4.97 1.10
C ILE A 134 6.50 -6.23 1.44
N ASP A 135 5.19 -6.22 1.22
CA ASP A 135 4.36 -7.41 1.37
C ASP A 135 4.77 -8.44 0.31
N ALA A 136 5.43 -9.51 0.76
CA ALA A 136 5.88 -10.61 -0.07
C ALA A 136 4.79 -11.67 -0.32
N GLU A 137 3.57 -11.45 0.19
CA GLU A 137 2.44 -12.38 0.06
C GLU A 137 2.79 -13.80 0.55
N LEU A 138 3.55 -13.91 1.64
CA LEU A 138 3.94 -15.21 2.20
C LEU A 138 2.74 -16.08 2.57
N ASN A 139 1.61 -15.45 2.90
CA ASN A 139 0.34 -16.13 3.18
C ASN A 139 -0.30 -16.79 1.96
N GLU A 140 0.14 -16.44 0.75
CA GLU A 140 -0.31 -17.02 -0.53
C GLU A 140 0.74 -18.01 -1.09
N ALA A 141 1.75 -18.37 -0.29
CA ALA A 141 2.74 -19.36 -0.72
C ALA A 141 2.15 -20.76 -0.73
N ASP A 142 2.17 -21.41 -1.90
CA ASP A 142 1.68 -22.79 -2.05
C ASP A 142 2.60 -23.75 -1.30
N LYS A 143 3.92 -23.53 -1.38
CA LYS A 143 4.93 -24.25 -0.61
C LYS A 143 5.87 -23.29 0.12
N PRO A 144 5.45 -22.72 1.26
CA PRO A 144 6.22 -21.68 1.94
C PRO A 144 7.66 -22.10 2.28
N GLY A 145 7.89 -23.34 2.70
CA GLY A 145 9.23 -23.84 3.05
C GLY A 145 10.15 -24.15 1.87
N GLU A 146 9.63 -24.23 0.64
CA GLU A 146 10.43 -24.42 -0.58
C GLU A 146 10.62 -23.10 -1.35
N GLU A 147 9.59 -22.24 -1.35
CA GLU A 147 9.52 -21.02 -2.15
C GLU A 147 10.08 -19.79 -1.41
N VAL A 148 10.18 -19.87 -0.08
CA VAL A 148 10.63 -18.77 0.76
C VAL A 148 11.83 -19.25 1.57
N PRO A 149 13.03 -18.71 1.33
CA PRO A 149 14.19 -19.01 2.16
C PRO A 149 13.88 -18.64 3.60
N LEU A 150 13.85 -19.64 4.48
CA LEU A 150 13.70 -19.41 5.91
C LEU A 150 15.07 -19.07 6.51
N LEU A 151 15.08 -18.11 7.43
CA LEU A 151 16.26 -17.87 8.24
C LEU A 151 16.26 -18.91 9.36
N GLU A 152 17.23 -19.82 9.33
CA GLU A 152 17.48 -20.74 10.44
C GLU A 152 17.86 -19.92 11.68
N LEU A 153 16.99 -19.93 12.69
CA LEU A 153 17.31 -19.34 13.99
C LEU A 153 18.28 -20.28 14.69
N ALA A 154 19.43 -19.76 15.12
CA ALA A 154 20.34 -20.52 15.95
C ALA A 154 19.60 -21.01 17.20
N ALA A 155 19.53 -22.32 17.38
CA ALA A 155 19.01 -22.89 18.63
C ALA A 155 19.90 -22.40 19.78
N LEU A 156 19.30 -21.78 20.79
CA LEU A 156 19.98 -21.61 22.06
C LEU A 156 20.24 -23.03 22.59
N LEU A 157 21.50 -23.42 22.67
CA LEU A 157 21.91 -24.65 23.34
C LEU A 157 21.44 -24.52 24.80
N SER A 158 20.48 -25.39 25.17
CA SER A 158 20.01 -25.54 26.55
C SER A 158 21.06 -26.19 27.43
#